data_AF-A0A1H4JDD5-F1
#
_entry.id   AF-A0A1H4JDD5-F1
#
_cell.length_a   1.000
_cell.length_b   1.000
_cell.length_c   1.000
_cell.angle_alpha   90.00
_cell.angle_beta   90.00
_cell.angle_gamma   90.00
#
_symmetry.space_group_name_H-M   'P 1'
#
loop_
_entity.id
_entity.type
_entity.pdbx_description
1 polymer ?
#
loop_
_entity_poly.entity_id
_entity_poly.type
_entity_poly.pdbx_seq_one_letter_code
_entity_poly.pdbx_strand_id
1 'polypeptide(L)'
;MRAALGPAEVARSVALMALVWLAYGASLLLLVTGRAAAPSLLAAAAAFALAHAVGVLVVFAPAGVGAREAVLVALLAPVLGVPGAVAVALLSRVAHAVADFLLALLASTAAGLAAPSRHAGEPAGVRGR
;
A
#
# COMPACT_ATOMS: atom_id res chain seq x y z
N MET A 1 8.76 8.83 25.37
CA MET A 1 8.22 10.12 24.88
C MET A 1 6.86 9.83 24.24
N ARG A 2 5.75 10.06 24.96
CA ARG A 2 4.40 9.84 24.39
C ARG A 2 3.94 11.16 23.76
N ALA A 3 4.15 11.32 22.46
CA ALA A 3 3.44 12.35 21.72
C ALA A 3 1.97 11.89 21.68
N ALA A 4 1.11 12.52 22.48
CA ALA A 4 -0.33 12.33 22.33
C ALA A 4 -0.74 13.01 21.02
N LEU A 5 -1.20 12.22 20.05
CA LEU A 5 -1.67 12.75 18.76
C LEU A 5 -2.89 13.64 19.02
N GLY A 6 -2.83 14.88 18.57
CA GLY A 6 -3.94 15.83 18.66
C GLY A 6 -5.09 15.41 17.72
N PRO A 7 -6.34 15.87 17.96
CA PRO A 7 -7.49 15.52 17.13
C PRO A 7 -7.30 15.94 15.65
N ALA A 8 -6.60 17.06 15.41
CA ALA A 8 -6.27 17.51 14.06
C ALA A 8 -5.32 16.55 13.32
N GLU A 9 -4.39 15.93 14.04
CA GLU A 9 -3.43 14.97 13.47
C GLU A 9 -4.13 13.66 13.14
N VAL A 10 -5.00 13.20 14.04
CA VAL A 10 -5.88 12.05 13.78
C VAL A 10 -6.76 12.29 12.55
N ALA A 11 -7.42 13.45 12.47
CA ALA A 11 -8.25 13.81 11.32
C ALA A 11 -7.44 13.86 10.02
N ARG A 12 -6.23 14.42 10.05
CA ARG A 12 -5.31 14.44 8.90
C ARG A 12 -4.92 13.03 8.47
N SER A 13 -4.57 12.15 9.40
CA SER A 13 -4.24 10.75 9.09
C SER A 13 -5.42 10.01 8.47
N VAL A 14 -6.64 10.19 9.01
CA VAL A 14 -7.86 9.61 8.43
C VAL A 14 -8.10 10.12 7.02
N ALA A 15 -7.99 11.43 6.79
CA ALA A 15 -8.17 12.03 5.47
C ALA A 15 -7.13 11.52 4.45
N LEU A 16 -5.86 11.42 4.86
CA LEU A 16 -4.80 10.87 4.02
C LEU A 16 -5.07 9.39 3.69
N MET A 17 -5.49 8.59 4.66
CA MET A 17 -5.79 7.18 4.42
C MET A 17 -7.01 7.00 3.51
N ALA A 18 -8.04 7.83 3.67
CA ALA A 18 -9.18 7.84 2.76
C ALA A 18 -8.76 8.19 1.32
N LEU A 19 -7.86 9.17 1.15
CA LEU A 19 -7.32 9.53 -0.15
C LEU A 19 -6.50 8.37 -0.77
N VAL A 20 -5.71 7.67 0.03
CA VAL A 20 -4.98 6.47 -0.41
C VAL A 20 -5.95 5.39 -0.89
N TRP A 21 -7.04 5.12 -0.17
CA TRP A 21 -8.05 4.16 -0.60
C TRP A 21 -8.80 4.60 -1.87
N LEU A 22 -9.05 5.89 -2.05
CA LEU A 22 -9.61 6.42 -3.29
C LEU A 22 -8.65 6.22 -4.47
N ALA A 23 -7.36 6.51 -4.29
CA ALA A 23 -6.35 6.30 -5.32
C ALA A 23 -6.24 4.82 -5.71
N TYR A 24 -6.26 3.92 -4.72
CA TYR A 24 -6.27 2.48 -4.99
C TYR A 24 -7.57 2.01 -5.65
N GLY A 25 -8.73 2.52 -5.23
CA GLY A 25 -10.00 2.28 -5.91
C GLY A 25 -9.97 2.70 -7.38
N ALA A 26 -9.39 3.87 -7.67
CA ALA A 26 -9.18 4.33 -9.04
C ALA A 26 -8.26 3.39 -9.82
N SER A 27 -7.19 2.88 -9.20
CA SER A 27 -6.30 1.89 -9.84
C SER A 27 -7.03 0.60 -10.23
N LEU A 28 -8.00 0.15 -9.42
CA LEU A 28 -8.83 -1.00 -9.76
C LEU A 28 -9.67 -0.75 -11.00
N LEU A 29 -10.22 0.46 -11.16
CA LEU A 29 -11.00 0.81 -12.34
C LEU A 29 -10.17 0.78 -13.62
N LEU A 30 -8.88 1.12 -13.55
CA LEU A 30 -7.96 1.00 -14.70
C LEU A 30 -7.72 -0.46 -15.10
N LEU A 31 -7.87 -1.40 -14.16
CA LEU A 31 -7.71 -2.85 -14.41
C LEU A 31 -8.99 -3.50 -14.94
N VAL A 32 -10.16 -2.86 -14.75
CA VAL A 32 -11.42 -3.32 -15.33
C VAL A 32 -11.41 -2.99 -16.82
N THR A 33 -11.18 -4.01 -17.65
CA THR A 33 -11.18 -3.88 -19.12
C THR A 33 -12.39 -4.59 -19.74
N GLY A 34 -12.86 -4.10 -20.89
CA GLY A 34 -13.94 -4.72 -21.68
C GLY A 34 -15.33 -4.09 -21.50
N ARG A 35 -16.38 -4.83 -21.92
CA ARG A 35 -17.81 -4.40 -21.88
C ARG A 35 -18.49 -4.61 -20.51
N ALA A 36 -17.76 -5.03 -19.48
CA ALA A 36 -18.33 -5.20 -18.15
C ALA A 36 -18.73 -3.84 -17.57
N ALA A 37 -19.86 -3.80 -16.86
CA ALA A 37 -20.19 -2.61 -16.08
C ALA A 37 -19.10 -2.41 -15.02
N ALA A 38 -18.45 -1.26 -15.02
CA ALA A 38 -17.46 -0.94 -13.99
C ALA A 38 -18.16 -0.50 -12.69
N PRO A 39 -17.66 -0.88 -11.51
CA PRO A 39 -18.14 -0.31 -10.26
C PRO A 39 -17.87 1.20 -10.22
N SER A 40 -18.64 1.95 -9.42
CA SER A 40 -18.31 3.36 -9.17
C SER A 40 -16.97 3.47 -8.43
N LEU A 41 -16.30 4.61 -8.53
CA LEU A 41 -15.05 4.87 -7.80
C LEU A 41 -15.22 4.66 -6.29
N LEU A 42 -16.34 5.13 -5.73
CA LEU A 42 -16.63 4.96 -4.31
C LEU A 42 -16.79 3.47 -3.94
N ALA A 43 -17.48 2.69 -4.78
CA ALA A 43 -17.64 1.25 -4.55
C ALA A 43 -16.31 0.51 -4.65
N ALA A 44 -15.48 0.82 -5.66
CA ALA A 44 -14.15 0.25 -5.80
C ALA A 44 -13.22 0.61 -4.63
N ALA A 45 -13.24 1.87 -4.18
CA ALA A 45 -12.47 2.33 -3.04
C ALA A 45 -12.95 1.69 -1.72
N ALA A 46 -14.26 1.57 -1.52
CA ALA A 46 -14.82 0.91 -0.34
C ALA A 46 -14.49 -0.59 -0.32
N ALA A 47 -14.58 -1.26 -1.48
CA ALA A 47 -14.20 -2.67 -1.61
C ALA A 47 -12.71 -2.87 -1.28
N PHE A 48 -11.85 -1.99 -1.81
CA PHE A 48 -10.43 -2.00 -1.49
C PHE A 48 -10.16 -1.75 0.00
N ALA A 49 -10.80 -0.74 0.59
CA ALA A 49 -10.64 -0.37 1.99
C ALA A 49 -10.99 -1.55 2.91
N LEU A 50 -12.12 -2.20 2.68
CA LEU A 50 -12.56 -3.34 3.47
C LEU A 50 -11.64 -4.55 3.27
N ALA A 51 -11.26 -4.86 2.03
CA ALA A 51 -10.30 -5.92 1.73
C ALA A 51 -8.94 -5.68 2.40
N HIS A 52 -8.47 -4.43 2.42
CA HIS A 52 -7.23 -4.05 3.07
C HIS A 52 -7.32 -4.18 4.59
N ALA A 53 -8.41 -3.69 5.21
CA ALA A 53 -8.64 -3.83 6.64
C ALA A 53 -8.65 -5.30 7.06
N VAL A 54 -9.36 -6.17 6.33
CA VAL A 54 -9.36 -7.61 6.58
C VAL A 54 -7.96 -8.21 6.40
N GLY A 55 -7.24 -7.82 5.33
CA GLY A 55 -5.88 -8.28 5.10
C GLY A 55 -4.91 -7.95 6.24
N VAL A 56 -5.08 -6.79 6.90
CA VAL A 56 -4.30 -6.40 8.09
C VAL A 56 -4.72 -7.19 9.34
N LEU A 57 -6.01 -7.50 9.49
CA LEU A 57 -6.53 -8.29 10.62
C LEU A 57 -6.11 -9.77 10.57
N VAL A 58 -5.89 -10.32 9.37
CA VAL A 58 -5.41 -11.70 9.20
C VAL A 58 -3.89 -11.76 9.36
N VAL A 59 -3.44 -11.72 10.61
CA VAL A 59 -2.01 -11.64 10.99
C VAL A 59 -1.20 -12.88 10.61
N PHE A 60 -1.86 -14.04 10.46
CA PHE A 60 -1.23 -15.31 10.13
C PHE A 60 -0.87 -15.45 8.64
N ALA A 61 -1.47 -14.64 7.77
CA ALA A 61 -1.16 -14.63 6.36
C ALA A 61 -0.11 -13.53 6.09
N PRO A 62 1.14 -13.86 5.72
CA PRO A 62 2.13 -12.85 5.37
C PRO A 62 1.59 -11.92 4.29
N ALA A 63 1.65 -10.61 4.52
CA ALA A 63 1.11 -9.55 3.64
C ALA A 63 -0.40 -9.63 3.32
N GLY A 64 -1.18 -10.34 4.15
CA GLY A 64 -2.63 -10.52 3.97
C GLY A 64 -3.00 -11.40 2.78
N VAL A 65 -2.07 -12.24 2.30
CA VAL A 65 -2.24 -13.13 1.14
C VAL A 65 -3.40 -14.10 1.36
N GLY A 66 -4.32 -14.15 0.39
CA GLY A 66 -5.52 -14.97 0.40
C GLY A 66 -6.73 -14.22 0.98
N ALA A 67 -6.57 -13.57 2.14
CA ALA A 67 -7.69 -12.90 2.81
C ALA A 67 -8.15 -11.63 2.08
N ARG A 68 -7.20 -10.77 1.70
CA ARG A 68 -7.50 -9.53 0.98
C ARG A 68 -8.11 -9.83 -0.38
N GLU A 69 -7.54 -10.79 -1.08
CA GLU A 69 -7.96 -11.17 -2.42
C GLU A 69 -9.35 -11.80 -2.38
N ALA A 70 -9.63 -12.69 -1.41
CA ALA A 70 -10.96 -13.28 -1.24
C ALA A 70 -12.04 -12.22 -0.98
N VAL A 71 -11.78 -11.25 -0.09
CA VAL A 71 -12.73 -10.17 0.19
C VAL A 71 -12.93 -9.29 -1.03
N LEU A 72 -11.86 -8.93 -1.73
CA LEU A 72 -11.96 -8.10 -2.92
C LEU A 72 -12.75 -8.81 -4.03
N VAL A 73 -12.52 -10.11 -4.24
CA VAL A 73 -13.30 -10.93 -5.16
C VAL A 73 -14.77 -10.98 -4.75
N ALA A 74 -15.06 -11.24 -3.47
CA ALA A 74 -16.43 -11.31 -2.96
C ALA A 74 -17.21 -10.01 -3.20
N LEU A 75 -16.56 -8.85 -3.05
CA LEU A 75 -17.19 -7.55 -3.21
C LEU A 75 -17.33 -7.10 -4.68
N LEU A 76 -16.42 -7.53 -5.56
CA LEU A 76 -16.45 -7.14 -6.98
C LEU A 76 -17.17 -8.15 -7.88
N ALA A 77 -17.28 -9.42 -7.48
CA ALA A 77 -17.94 -10.47 -8.26
C ALA A 77 -19.38 -10.16 -8.66
N PRO A 78 -20.23 -9.47 -7.85
CA PRO A 78 -21.58 -9.10 -8.26
C PRO A 78 -21.63 -8.17 -9.47
N VAL A 79 -20.54 -7.44 -9.74
CA VAL A 79 -20.46 -6.43 -10.81
C VAL A 79 -19.66 -6.96 -12.00
N LEU A 80 -18.52 -7.60 -11.74
CA LEU A 80 -17.56 -8.03 -12.76
C LEU A 80 -17.69 -9.51 -13.14
N GLY A 81 -18.53 -10.28 -12.42
CA GLY A 81 -18.48 -11.73 -12.41
C GLY A 81 -17.23 -12.27 -11.69
N VAL A 82 -17.27 -13.54 -11.29
CA VAL A 82 -16.16 -14.18 -10.57
C VAL A 82 -14.84 -14.13 -11.37
N PRO A 83 -14.79 -14.48 -12.67
CA PRO A 83 -13.54 -14.45 -13.43
C PRO A 83 -12.92 -13.05 -13.51
N GLY A 84 -13.75 -12.02 -13.73
CA GLY A 84 -13.30 -10.63 -13.78
C GLY A 84 -12.79 -10.13 -12.42
N ALA A 85 -13.53 -10.43 -11.34
CA ALA A 85 -13.13 -10.05 -10.00
C ALA A 85 -11.82 -10.71 -9.55
N VAL A 86 -11.62 -11.99 -9.87
CA VAL A 86 -10.34 -12.70 -9.60
C VAL A 86 -9.20 -12.07 -10.39
N ALA A 87 -9.39 -11.80 -11.69
CA ALA A 87 -8.37 -11.16 -12.52
C ALA A 87 -7.96 -9.79 -11.96
N VAL A 88 -8.93 -8.93 -11.62
CA VAL A 88 -8.68 -7.60 -11.05
C VAL A 88 -7.94 -7.71 -9.70
N ALA A 89 -8.34 -8.63 -8.83
CA ALA A 89 -7.70 -8.81 -7.53
C ALA A 89 -6.23 -9.22 -7.66
N LEU A 90 -5.92 -10.17 -8.56
CA LEU A 90 -4.57 -10.65 -8.81
C LEU A 90 -3.69 -9.58 -9.50
N LEU A 91 -4.21 -8.91 -10.54
CA LEU A 91 -3.49 -7.84 -11.22
C LEU A 91 -3.17 -6.68 -10.29
N SER A 92 -4.11 -6.32 -9.42
CA SER A 92 -3.91 -5.29 -8.41
C SER A 92 -2.78 -5.66 -7.44
N ARG A 93 -2.69 -6.93 -7.01
CA ARG A 93 -1.59 -7.42 -6.17
C ARG A 93 -0.24 -7.28 -6.86
N VAL A 94 -0.17 -7.70 -8.12
CA VAL A 94 1.06 -7.60 -8.92
C VAL A 94 1.46 -6.15 -9.08
N ALA A 95 0.52 -5.25 -9.40
CA ALA A 95 0.78 -3.83 -9.53
C ALA A 95 1.33 -3.23 -8.23
N HIS A 96 0.74 -3.56 -7.07
CA HIS A 96 1.27 -3.10 -5.78
C HIS A 96 2.66 -3.63 -5.49
N ALA A 97 2.89 -4.93 -5.67
CA ALA A 97 4.20 -5.53 -5.42
C ALA A 97 5.28 -4.89 -6.29
N VAL A 98 5.00 -4.72 -7.59
CA VAL A 98 5.90 -4.04 -8.53
C VAL A 98 6.16 -2.60 -8.08
N ALA A 99 5.12 -1.85 -7.70
CA ALA A 99 5.28 -0.48 -7.21
C ALA A 99 6.15 -0.41 -5.94
N ASP A 100 5.93 -1.31 -4.98
CA ASP A 100 6.71 -1.40 -3.74
C ASP A 100 8.19 -1.70 -4.05
N PHE A 101 8.47 -2.67 -4.93
CA PHE A 101 9.84 -3.01 -5.33
C PHE A 101 10.53 -1.89 -6.11
N LEU A 102 9.81 -1.21 -7.01
CA LEU A 102 10.34 -0.06 -7.74
C LEU A 102 10.67 1.10 -6.80
N LEU A 103 9.77 1.44 -5.87
CA LEU A 103 10.01 2.48 -4.88
C LEU A 103 11.17 2.14 -3.95
N ALA A 104 11.25 0.89 -3.49
CA ALA A 104 12.37 0.41 -2.68
C ALA A 104 13.70 0.52 -3.44
N LEU A 105 13.72 0.13 -4.73
CA LEU A 105 14.90 0.26 -5.59
C LEU A 105 15.32 1.72 -5.75
N LEU A 106 14.38 2.62 -6.10
CA LEU A 106 14.65 4.05 -6.26
C LEU A 106 15.14 4.71 -4.96
N ALA A 107 14.54 4.34 -3.82
CA ALA A 107 14.97 4.85 -2.53
C ALA A 107 16.39 4.37 -2.17
N SER A 108 16.71 3.11 -2.47
CA SER A 108 18.02 2.52 -2.20
C SER A 108 19.14 3.16 -3.02
N THR A 109 18.88 3.48 -4.30
CA THR A 109 19.86 4.15 -5.16
C THR A 109 20.04 5.61 -4.75
N ALA A 110 18.96 6.32 -4.42
CA ALA A 110 19.04 7.69 -3.91
C ALA A 110 19.80 7.77 -2.57
N ALA A 111 19.57 6.82 -1.66
CA ALA A 111 20.27 6.75 -0.38
C ALA A 111 21.76 6.40 -0.55
N GLY A 112 22.10 5.54 -1.52
CA GLY A 112 23.48 5.22 -1.88
C GLY A 112 24.25 6.41 -2.44
N LEU A 113 23.58 7.30 -3.20
CA LEU A 113 24.15 8.55 -3.71
C LEU A 113 24.28 9.64 -2.64
N ALA A 114 23.41 9.62 -1.63
CA ALA A 114 23.37 10.61 -0.56
C ALA A 114 24.23 10.25 0.67
N ALA A 115 24.90 9.08 0.69
CA ALA A 115 25.69 8.64 1.83
C ALA A 115 26.91 9.56 2.05
N PRO A 116 26.94 10.39 3.11
CA PRO A 116 28.11 11.20 3.42
C PRO A 116 29.17 10.30 4.04
N SER A 117 30.43 10.56 3.74
CA SER A 117 31.63 9.88 4.28
C SER A 117 31.74 10.07 5.79
N ARG A 118 31.02 9.27 6.60
CA ARG A 118 30.98 9.42 8.08
C ARG A 118 32.17 8.76 8.80
N HIS A 119 33.25 8.44 8.10
CA HIS A 119 34.44 7.78 8.66
C HIS A 119 35.73 8.54 8.34
N ALA A 120 35.70 9.87 8.46
CA ALA A 120 36.92 10.68 8.44
C ALA A 120 36.86 11.68 9.59
N GLY A 121 37.32 11.27 10.78
CA GLY A 121 37.60 12.21 11.86
C GLY A 121 37.23 11.77 13.27
N GLU A 122 37.64 10.58 13.71
CA GLU A 122 37.89 10.39 15.14
C GLU A 122 39.36 9.99 15.30
N PRO A 123 40.29 10.97 15.48
CA PRO A 123 41.66 10.62 15.82
C PRO A 123 41.66 10.05 17.24
N ALA A 124 41.89 8.74 17.28
CA ALA A 124 42.22 7.98 18.46
C ALA A 124 43.37 8.65 19.25
N GLY A 125 43.16 8.83 20.54
CA GLY A 125 44.18 8.74 21.58
C GLY A 125 45.51 9.49 21.34
N VAL A 126 45.57 10.72 21.82
CA VAL A 126 46.80 11.21 22.49
C VAL A 126 46.49 11.36 23.97
N ARG A 127 46.45 10.22 24.65
CA ARG A 127 46.68 10.15 26.10
C ARG A 127 48.19 9.91 26.24
N GLY A 128 48.93 10.99 26.40
CA GLY A 128 50.37 10.94 26.55
C GLY A 128 50.97 12.29 26.86
N ARG A 129 50.87 12.70 28.14
CA ARG A 129 51.96 13.22 28.99
C ARG A 129 51.37 13.83 30.26
#